data_AF-U6DA21-F1
#
_entry.id   AF-U6DA21-F1
#
_cell.length_a   1.000
_cell.length_b   1.000
_cell.length_c   1.000
_cell.angle_alpha   90.00
_cell.angle_beta   90.00
_cell.angle_gamma   90.00
#
_symmetry.space_group_name_H-M   'P 1'
#
loop_
_entity.id
_entity.type
_entity.pdbx_description
1 polymer ?
#
loop_
_entity_poly.entity_id
_entity_poly.type
_entity_poly.pdbx_seq_one_letter_code
_entity_poly.pdbx_strand_id
1 'polypeptide(L)'
;NEKGEYEIAEGISATVFRTVLDYYKTGIINCPDGISIPDLRDTCDYLCINFDFNTIRCQDLSALLHELSNDGAHKQFDHYLEELILPIMVGCAKKGERECHIVVLTDEDSVDWDEDHPPPMGEEYSQILYSSKLYRFFKYIENRDVAKTVLKERGLKNIRIGIEGYPTCKEKIKRRPGGRSEVIYNYVQRPFIQMSWEKEEGKSRHVDFQCVRSKSLTNLVAAGEDVLEDQEILMHHPPQVDELDRLNAPLSQMASSDFQD
;
A
#
# COMPACT_ATOMS: atom_id res chain seq x y z
N ASN A 1 38.96 9.79 4.62
CA ASN A 1 39.51 8.60 5.30
C ASN A 1 40.89 8.91 5.87
N GLU A 2 41.57 7.94 6.51
CA GLU A 2 42.92 8.12 7.09
C GLU A 2 44.01 8.48 6.07
N LYS A 3 43.73 8.32 4.77
CA LYS A 3 44.62 8.66 3.65
C LYS A 3 44.37 10.06 3.06
N GLY A 4 43.41 10.81 3.61
CA GLY A 4 43.02 12.11 3.07
C GLY A 4 42.16 12.05 1.81
N GLU A 5 41.55 10.89 1.53
CA GLU A 5 40.65 10.68 0.39
C GLU A 5 39.18 10.80 0.82
N TYR A 6 38.32 11.09 -0.15
CA TYR A 6 36.86 11.07 0.03
C TYR A 6 36.32 9.67 -0.24
N GLU A 7 35.55 9.15 0.70
CA GLU A 7 34.77 7.94 0.51
C GLU A 7 33.38 8.33 0.00
N ILE A 8 32.93 7.65 -1.03
CA ILE A 8 31.64 7.90 -1.69
C ILE A 8 30.65 6.86 -1.20
N ALA A 9 29.36 7.22 -1.15
CA ALA A 9 28.30 6.33 -0.71
C ALA A 9 28.35 4.96 -1.42
N GLU A 10 28.07 3.91 -0.64
CA GLU A 10 27.90 2.56 -1.17
C GLU A 10 26.78 2.53 -2.22
N GLY A 11 27.00 1.80 -3.31
CA GLY A 11 26.07 1.68 -4.43
C GLY A 11 26.45 2.51 -5.66
N ILE A 12 27.28 3.55 -5.53
CA ILE A 12 27.75 4.32 -6.69
C ILE A 12 28.94 3.59 -7.33
N SER A 13 28.73 3.07 -8.54
CA SER A 13 29.81 2.41 -9.28
C SER A 13 30.88 3.39 -9.75
N ALA A 14 32.13 2.92 -9.84
CA ALA A 14 33.24 3.74 -10.34
C ALA A 14 32.99 4.29 -11.75
N THR A 15 32.27 3.55 -12.59
CA THR A 15 31.91 3.93 -13.95
C THR A 15 30.90 5.07 -13.98
N VAL A 16 29.84 4.98 -13.15
CA VAL A 16 28.84 6.04 -13.01
C VAL A 16 29.50 7.28 -12.42
N PHE A 17 30.27 7.13 -11.34
CA PHE A 17 30.98 8.26 -10.72
C PHE A 17 31.91 8.97 -11.70
N ARG A 18 32.70 8.21 -12.49
CA ARG A 18 33.57 8.78 -13.52
C ARG A 18 32.79 9.62 -14.52
N THR A 19 31.63 9.14 -14.94
CA THR A 19 30.75 9.83 -15.89
C THR A 19 30.22 11.14 -15.31
N VAL A 20 29.85 11.15 -14.03
CA VAL A 20 29.36 12.34 -13.34
C VAL A 20 30.47 13.40 -13.15
N LEU A 21 31.73 12.99 -13.00
CA LEU A 21 32.84 13.95 -12.86
C LEU A 21 32.99 14.91 -14.06
N ASP A 22 32.49 14.53 -15.25
CA ASP A 22 32.52 15.41 -16.42
C ASP A 22 31.60 16.64 -16.26
N TYR A 23 30.55 16.54 -15.42
CA TYR A 23 29.68 17.65 -15.06
C TYR A 23 30.47 18.81 -14.45
N TYR A 24 31.36 18.52 -13.49
CA TYR A 24 32.12 19.56 -12.80
C TYR A 24 33.15 20.26 -13.69
N LYS A 25 33.46 19.69 -14.87
CA LYS A 25 34.36 20.30 -15.86
C LYS A 25 33.62 21.07 -16.94
N THR A 26 32.47 20.57 -17.39
CA THR A 26 31.80 21.04 -18.62
C THR A 26 30.37 21.53 -18.40
N GLY A 27 29.78 21.23 -17.25
CA GLY A 27 28.36 21.42 -16.96
C GLY A 27 27.45 20.36 -17.56
N ILE A 28 28.00 19.34 -18.24
CA ILE A 28 27.24 18.30 -18.95
C ILE A 28 27.77 16.92 -18.58
N ILE A 29 26.85 15.97 -18.39
CA ILE A 29 27.11 14.55 -18.22
C ILE A 29 26.82 13.84 -19.55
N ASN A 30 27.86 13.33 -20.20
CA ASN A 30 27.71 12.48 -21.37
C ASN A 30 27.63 11.03 -20.92
N CYS A 31 26.42 10.51 -20.79
CA CYS A 31 26.16 9.14 -20.38
C CYS A 31 26.59 8.16 -21.50
N PRO A 32 27.62 7.31 -21.25
CA PRO A 32 28.03 6.26 -22.17
C PRO A 32 26.99 5.13 -22.27
N ASP A 33 27.12 4.32 -23.30
CA ASP A 33 26.30 3.11 -23.48
C ASP A 33 26.60 2.09 -22.38
N GLY A 34 25.54 1.46 -21.87
CA GLY A 34 25.63 0.44 -20.82
C GLY A 34 25.61 0.98 -19.38
N ILE A 35 25.55 2.30 -19.18
CA ILE A 35 25.24 2.88 -17.87
C ILE A 35 23.72 2.93 -17.66
N SER A 36 23.27 2.42 -16.52
CA SER A 36 21.88 2.54 -16.05
C SER A 36 21.54 4.01 -15.79
N ILE A 37 20.50 4.52 -16.45
CA ILE A 37 20.02 5.88 -16.22
C ILE A 37 19.45 6.07 -14.81
N PRO A 38 18.71 5.10 -14.21
CA PRO A 38 18.35 5.15 -12.80
C PRO A 38 19.56 5.29 -11.85
N ASP A 39 20.63 4.51 -12.04
CA ASP A 39 21.83 4.60 -11.19
C ASP A 39 22.51 5.98 -11.35
N LEU A 40 22.51 6.51 -12.57
CA LEU A 40 23.03 7.85 -12.85
C LEU A 40 22.16 8.92 -12.15
N ARG A 41 20.84 8.74 -12.16
CA ARG A 41 19.88 9.61 -11.47
C ARG A 41 20.13 9.61 -9.97
N ASP A 42 20.18 8.43 -9.33
CA ASP A 42 20.46 8.30 -7.90
C ASP A 42 21.81 8.95 -7.52
N THR A 43 22.82 8.80 -8.39
CA THR A 43 24.13 9.43 -8.19
C THR A 43 24.06 10.95 -8.32
N CYS A 44 23.26 11.48 -9.25
CA CYS A 44 23.03 12.92 -9.39
C CYS A 44 22.32 13.47 -8.15
N ASP A 45 21.30 12.77 -7.63
CA ASP A 45 20.59 13.16 -6.42
C ASP A 45 21.54 13.17 -5.21
N TYR A 46 22.41 12.17 -5.06
CA TYR A 46 23.43 12.11 -4.01
C TYR A 46 24.43 13.28 -4.08
N LEU A 47 24.86 13.66 -5.29
CA LEU A 47 25.84 14.72 -5.51
C LEU A 47 25.20 16.11 -5.66
N CYS A 48 23.89 16.23 -5.46
CA CYS A 48 23.11 17.45 -5.64
C CYS A 48 23.27 18.07 -7.04
N ILE A 49 23.31 17.24 -8.07
CA ILE A 49 23.35 17.65 -9.48
C ILE A 49 21.93 17.58 -10.03
N ASN A 50 21.47 18.66 -10.65
CA ASN A 50 20.16 18.66 -11.31
C ASN A 50 20.15 17.64 -12.45
N PHE A 51 19.21 16.71 -12.40
CA PHE A 51 19.00 15.72 -13.45
C PHE A 51 17.96 16.25 -14.45
N ASP A 52 18.41 16.84 -15.56
CA ASP A 52 17.52 17.38 -16.59
C ASP A 52 18.14 17.31 -18.00
N PHE A 53 17.40 17.75 -19.02
CA PHE A 53 17.85 17.71 -20.41
C PHE A 53 19.01 18.67 -20.74
N ASN A 54 19.30 19.66 -19.89
CA ASN A 54 20.44 20.56 -20.05
C ASN A 54 21.72 19.90 -19.51
N THR A 55 21.59 19.12 -18.44
CA THR A 55 22.72 18.47 -17.77
C THR A 55 23.02 17.08 -18.33
N ILE A 56 22.02 16.31 -18.77
CA ILE A 56 22.19 14.92 -19.22
C ILE A 56 22.16 14.81 -20.74
N ARG A 57 23.15 14.09 -21.29
CA ARG A 57 23.19 13.62 -22.69
C ARG A 57 23.31 12.10 -22.68
N CYS A 58 22.32 11.40 -23.21
CA CYS A 58 22.32 9.94 -23.32
C CYS A 58 21.75 9.48 -24.67
N GLN A 59 22.07 8.25 -25.06
CA GLN A 59 21.45 7.60 -26.23
C GLN A 59 20.08 7.01 -25.88
N ASP A 60 19.92 6.45 -24.67
CA ASP A 60 18.66 5.89 -24.20
C ASP A 60 17.69 6.99 -23.75
N LEU A 61 16.97 7.55 -24.72
CA LEU A 61 15.94 8.55 -24.48
C LEU A 61 14.75 8.00 -23.69
N SER A 62 14.45 6.70 -23.80
CA SER A 62 13.31 6.11 -23.11
C SER A 62 13.53 6.12 -21.60
N ALA A 63 14.72 5.69 -21.17
CA ALA A 63 15.08 5.69 -19.77
C ALA A 63 15.21 7.11 -19.20
N LEU A 64 15.78 8.05 -19.97
CA LEU A 64 15.80 9.47 -19.57
C LEU A 64 14.39 10.05 -19.40
N LEU A 65 13.51 9.84 -20.38
CA LEU A 65 12.14 10.34 -20.32
C LEU A 65 11.33 9.69 -19.20
N HIS A 66 11.62 8.43 -18.86
CA HIS A 66 11.02 7.74 -17.73
C HIS A 66 11.37 8.46 -16.41
N GLU A 67 12.65 8.70 -16.13
CA GLU A 67 13.07 9.43 -14.92
C GLU A 67 12.47 10.84 -14.84
N LEU A 68 12.48 11.58 -15.96
CA LEU A 68 11.88 12.92 -16.02
C LEU A 68 10.36 12.88 -15.86
N SER A 69 9.70 11.83 -16.35
CA SER A 69 8.26 11.65 -16.18
C SER A 69 7.91 11.33 -14.73
N ASN A 70 8.74 10.55 -14.02
CA ASN A 70 8.56 10.28 -12.60
C ASN A 70 8.63 11.57 -11.76
N ASP A 71 9.58 12.47 -12.06
CA ASP A 71 9.64 13.80 -11.43
C ASP A 71 8.41 14.65 -11.73
N GLY A 72 7.97 14.65 -12.98
CA GLY A 72 6.78 15.36 -13.41
C GLY A 72 5.53 14.83 -12.71
N ALA A 73 5.40 13.50 -12.61
CA ALA A 73 4.29 12.82 -11.98
C ALA A 73 4.26 13.08 -10.47
N HIS A 74 5.43 13.06 -9.81
CA HIS A 74 5.55 13.37 -8.39
C HIS A 74 5.06 14.79 -8.09
N LYS A 75 5.60 15.79 -8.81
CA LYS A 75 5.21 17.21 -8.65
C LYS A 75 3.72 17.43 -8.95
N GLN A 76 3.21 16.78 -9.99
CA GLN A 76 1.80 16.91 -10.36
C GLN A 76 0.90 16.25 -9.31
N PHE A 77 1.29 15.09 -8.78
CA PHE A 77 0.52 14.40 -7.76
C PHE A 77 0.55 15.13 -6.41
N ASP A 78 1.67 15.74 -6.01
CA ASP A 78 1.72 16.61 -4.83
C ASP A 78 0.64 17.71 -4.89
N HIS A 79 0.50 18.35 -6.06
CA HIS A 79 -0.53 19.36 -6.27
C HIS A 79 -1.95 18.77 -6.18
N TYR A 80 -2.22 17.62 -6.81
CA TYR A 80 -3.51 16.96 -6.68
C TYR A 80 -3.81 16.48 -5.25
N LEU A 81 -2.78 16.06 -4.52
CA LEU A 81 -2.90 15.63 -3.14
C LEU A 81 -3.36 16.79 -2.27
N GLU A 82 -2.70 17.94 -2.34
CA GLU A 82 -3.03 19.12 -1.54
C GLU A 82 -4.39 19.74 -1.94
N GLU A 83 -4.68 19.86 -3.24
CA GLU A 83 -5.85 20.60 -3.71
C GLU A 83 -7.14 19.76 -3.78
N LEU A 84 -7.04 18.48 -4.13
CA LEU A 84 -8.20 17.64 -4.42
C LEU A 84 -8.45 16.57 -3.36
N ILE A 85 -7.39 15.86 -2.95
CA ILE A 85 -7.52 14.67 -2.09
C ILE A 85 -7.57 15.07 -0.60
N LEU A 86 -6.67 15.97 -0.17
CA LEU A 86 -6.55 16.38 1.23
C LEU A 86 -7.85 16.98 1.80
N PRO A 87 -8.61 17.83 1.09
CA PRO A 87 -9.89 18.32 1.60
C PRO A 87 -10.89 17.20 1.91
N ILE A 88 -10.92 16.15 1.09
CA ILE A 88 -11.78 14.96 1.32
C ILE A 88 -11.30 14.20 2.56
N MET A 89 -9.99 13.95 2.66
CA MET A 89 -9.40 13.27 3.82
C MET A 89 -9.66 14.02 5.13
N VAL A 90 -9.52 15.35 5.13
CA VAL A 90 -9.84 16.20 6.28
C VAL A 90 -11.33 16.09 6.64
N GLY A 91 -12.20 16.01 5.64
CA GLY A 91 -13.63 15.76 5.83
C GLY A 91 -13.90 14.43 6.55
N CYS A 92 -13.26 13.34 6.12
CA CYS A 92 -13.33 12.03 6.77
C CYS A 92 -12.76 12.09 8.20
N ALA A 93 -11.57 12.67 8.39
CA ALA A 93 -10.93 12.76 9.69
C ALA A 93 -11.77 13.56 10.71
N LYS A 94 -12.44 14.64 10.28
CA LYS A 94 -13.35 15.42 11.13
C LYS A 94 -14.58 14.64 11.59
N LYS A 95 -14.97 13.59 10.85
CA LYS A 95 -16.06 12.67 11.23
C LYS A 95 -15.58 11.54 12.16
N GLY A 96 -14.28 11.45 12.44
CA GLY A 96 -13.68 10.40 13.27
C GLY A 96 -13.12 9.23 12.48
N GLU A 97 -13.18 9.26 11.14
CA GLU A 97 -12.64 8.21 10.29
C GLU A 97 -11.11 8.14 10.38
N ARG A 98 -10.58 6.93 10.20
CA ARG A 98 -9.14 6.64 10.18
C ARG A 98 -8.63 6.17 8.83
N GLU A 99 -9.53 6.03 7.88
CA GLU A 99 -9.23 5.68 6.50
C GLU A 99 -10.16 6.44 5.55
N CYS A 100 -9.76 6.46 4.28
CA CYS A 100 -10.52 7.10 3.21
C CYS A 100 -10.40 6.31 1.93
N HIS A 101 -11.55 6.10 1.30
CA HIS A 101 -11.70 5.44 0.01
C HIS A 101 -12.23 6.49 -0.94
N ILE A 102 -11.50 6.78 -2.01
CA ILE A 102 -11.85 7.81 -2.98
C ILE A 102 -11.96 7.16 -4.35
N VAL A 103 -13.09 7.36 -5.02
CA VAL A 103 -13.28 7.01 -6.42
C VAL A 103 -13.19 8.28 -7.26
N VAL A 104 -12.35 8.24 -8.30
CA VAL A 104 -12.12 9.36 -9.20
C VAL A 104 -13.02 9.22 -10.41
N LEU A 105 -13.98 10.12 -10.54
CA LEU A 105 -14.85 10.24 -11.70
C LEU A 105 -14.36 11.36 -12.62
N THR A 106 -14.69 11.25 -13.90
CA THR A 106 -14.48 12.33 -14.87
C THR A 106 -15.55 13.40 -14.68
N ASP A 107 -15.29 14.62 -15.13
CA ASP A 107 -16.24 15.74 -14.99
C ASP A 107 -17.51 15.53 -15.82
N GLU A 108 -17.52 14.55 -16.72
CA GLU A 108 -18.65 14.16 -17.58
C GLU A 108 -19.45 12.97 -17.00
N ASP A 109 -18.96 12.31 -15.96
CA ASP A 109 -19.64 11.17 -15.37
C ASP A 109 -20.86 11.59 -14.56
N SER A 110 -21.95 10.83 -14.70
CA SER A 110 -23.14 10.94 -13.85
C SER A 110 -23.32 9.68 -13.03
N VAL A 111 -23.57 9.84 -11.73
CA VAL A 111 -23.93 8.75 -10.81
C VAL A 111 -25.40 8.93 -10.44
N ASP A 112 -26.23 7.97 -10.84
CA ASP A 112 -27.66 7.95 -10.58
C ASP A 112 -28.02 6.64 -9.87
N TRP A 113 -27.94 6.71 -8.54
CA TRP A 113 -28.30 5.59 -7.66
C TRP A 113 -29.75 5.71 -7.23
N ASP A 114 -30.44 4.57 -7.27
CA ASP A 114 -31.81 4.46 -6.81
C ASP A 114 -31.83 4.45 -5.27
N GLU A 115 -32.52 5.42 -4.66
CA GLU A 115 -32.61 5.55 -3.19
C GLU A 115 -33.24 4.32 -2.52
N ASP A 116 -34.21 3.67 -3.18
CA ASP A 116 -34.90 2.50 -2.65
C ASP A 116 -34.07 1.21 -2.82
N HIS A 117 -33.08 1.23 -3.72
CA HIS A 117 -32.28 0.06 -4.07
C HIS A 117 -30.82 0.42 -4.33
N PRO A 118 -30.06 0.94 -3.33
CA PRO A 118 -28.68 1.37 -3.54
C PRO A 118 -27.81 0.20 -4.04
N PRO A 119 -26.75 0.48 -4.82
CA PRO A 119 -25.83 -0.57 -5.24
C PRO A 119 -25.20 -1.24 -4.02
N PRO A 120 -24.78 -2.52 -4.14
CA PRO A 120 -23.97 -3.17 -3.12
C PRO A 120 -22.57 -2.54 -3.12
N MET A 121 -22.47 -1.35 -2.56
CA MET A 121 -21.21 -0.77 -2.10
C MET A 121 -20.72 -1.74 -1.01
N GLY A 122 -19.46 -2.16 -1.05
CA GLY A 122 -18.91 -3.04 0.00
C GLY A 122 -19.00 -2.42 1.40
N GLU A 123 -18.27 -2.98 2.37
CA GLU A 123 -18.24 -2.45 3.74
C GLU A 123 -17.70 -1.00 3.83
N GLU A 124 -17.09 -0.49 2.75
CA GLU A 124 -16.36 0.78 2.70
C GLU A 124 -17.18 1.88 2.01
N TYR A 125 -17.49 2.96 2.74
CA TYR A 125 -18.15 4.13 2.17
C TYR A 125 -17.16 4.96 1.34
N SER A 126 -17.26 4.85 0.02
CA SER A 126 -16.40 5.58 -0.91
C SER A 126 -16.82 7.05 -1.06
N GLN A 127 -15.86 7.96 -0.96
CA GLN A 127 -15.97 9.36 -1.34
C GLN A 127 -15.82 9.51 -2.85
N ILE A 128 -16.58 10.43 -3.46
CA ILE A 128 -16.50 10.71 -4.89
C ILE A 128 -15.68 11.97 -5.12
N LEU A 129 -14.73 11.91 -6.04
CA LEU A 129 -13.93 13.05 -6.51
C LEU A 129 -14.08 13.19 -8.02
N TYR A 130 -14.58 14.33 -8.49
CA TYR A 130 -14.68 14.65 -9.92
C TYR A 130 -13.43 15.40 -10.38
N SER A 131 -12.66 14.79 -11.29
CA SER A 131 -11.52 15.42 -11.95
C SER A 131 -11.07 14.59 -13.15
N SER A 132 -11.35 15.08 -14.36
CA SER A 132 -10.85 14.43 -15.59
C SER A 132 -9.32 14.42 -15.68
N LYS A 133 -8.67 15.41 -15.06
CA LYS A 133 -7.20 15.51 -15.00
C LYS A 133 -6.60 14.42 -14.12
N LEU A 134 -7.14 14.22 -12.92
CA LEU A 134 -6.68 13.18 -12.01
C LEU A 134 -7.02 11.78 -12.55
N TYR A 135 -8.19 11.64 -13.19
CA TYR A 135 -8.53 10.41 -13.91
C TYR A 135 -7.45 10.07 -14.96
N ARG A 136 -7.08 11.04 -15.80
CA ARG A 136 -6.05 10.84 -16.83
C ARG A 136 -4.68 10.57 -16.22
N PHE A 137 -4.36 11.19 -15.09
CA PHE A 137 -3.12 10.96 -14.36
C PHE A 137 -2.98 9.49 -13.95
N PHE A 138 -4.02 8.90 -13.34
CA PHE A 138 -4.02 7.50 -12.89
C PHE A 138 -4.19 6.45 -14.00
N LYS A 139 -4.37 6.88 -15.26
CA LYS A 139 -4.38 5.97 -16.41
C LYS A 139 -3.07 5.19 -16.54
N TYR A 140 -1.95 5.81 -16.16
CA TYR A 140 -0.62 5.20 -16.26
C TYR A 140 -0.28 4.47 -14.96
N ILE A 141 0.21 3.23 -15.08
CA ILE A 141 0.61 2.44 -13.90
C ILE A 141 1.78 3.08 -13.16
N GLU A 142 2.78 3.55 -13.88
CA GLU A 142 3.93 4.32 -13.38
C GLU A 142 3.49 5.47 -12.47
N ASN A 143 2.51 6.27 -12.92
CA ASN A 143 1.98 7.39 -12.13
C ASN A 143 1.29 6.93 -10.84
N ARG A 144 0.65 5.74 -10.83
CA ARG A 144 0.06 5.16 -9.61
C ARG A 144 1.15 4.75 -8.62
N ASP A 145 2.26 4.20 -9.11
CA ASP A 145 3.39 3.81 -8.27
C ASP A 145 4.07 5.05 -7.67
N VAL A 146 4.30 6.10 -8.47
CA VAL A 146 4.78 7.40 -7.98
C VAL A 146 3.83 7.98 -6.93
N ALA A 147 2.53 8.05 -7.21
CA ALA A 147 1.55 8.54 -6.25
C ALA A 147 1.54 7.73 -4.94
N LYS A 148 1.68 6.40 -5.03
CA LYS A 148 1.78 5.53 -3.86
C LYS A 148 3.02 5.84 -3.03
N THR A 149 4.16 6.12 -3.66
CA THR A 149 5.38 6.56 -2.97
C THR A 149 5.16 7.90 -2.27
N VAL A 150 4.59 8.90 -2.94
CA VAL A 150 4.27 10.20 -2.33
C VAL A 150 3.38 10.03 -1.09
N LEU A 151 2.31 9.23 -1.18
CA LEU A 151 1.42 9.00 -0.04
C LEU A 151 2.16 8.33 1.14
N LYS A 152 3.08 7.39 0.86
CA LYS A 152 3.91 6.76 1.91
C LYS A 152 4.84 7.77 2.58
N GLU A 153 5.49 8.64 1.81
CA GLU A 153 6.38 9.69 2.32
C GLU A 153 5.62 10.70 3.19
N ARG A 154 4.35 10.95 2.87
CA ARG A 154 3.43 11.75 3.70
C ARG A 154 2.91 11.00 4.95
N GLY A 155 3.38 9.79 5.21
CA GLY A 155 3.09 9.01 6.41
C GLY A 155 1.79 8.20 6.37
N LEU A 156 1.17 8.06 5.19
CA LEU A 156 -0.04 7.26 5.03
C LEU A 156 0.28 5.77 4.89
N LYS A 157 -0.69 4.95 5.29
CA LYS A 157 -0.59 3.49 5.36
C LYS A 157 -1.72 2.82 4.59
N ASN A 158 -1.62 1.50 4.43
CA ASN A 158 -2.61 0.67 3.74
C ASN A 158 -3.00 1.22 2.36
N ILE A 159 -2.03 1.81 1.65
CA ILE A 159 -2.28 2.52 0.40
C ILE A 159 -2.55 1.52 -0.73
N ARG A 160 -3.73 1.63 -1.35
CA ARG A 160 -4.08 0.93 -2.57
C ARG A 160 -4.53 1.95 -3.62
N ILE A 161 -3.94 1.88 -4.80
CA ILE A 161 -4.30 2.70 -5.95
C ILE A 161 -4.49 1.75 -7.11
N GLY A 162 -5.65 1.79 -7.74
CA GLY A 162 -5.99 0.87 -8.81
C GLY A 162 -7.10 1.40 -9.68
N ILE A 163 -7.63 0.54 -10.54
CA ILE A 163 -8.80 0.82 -11.37
C ILE A 163 -9.79 -0.32 -11.09
N GLU A 164 -11.00 0.04 -10.66
CA GLU A 164 -12.05 -0.89 -10.29
C GLU A 164 -13.37 -0.52 -10.97
N GLY A 165 -14.29 -1.48 -11.05
CA GLY A 165 -15.63 -1.23 -11.56
C GLY A 165 -16.47 -0.48 -10.54
N TYR A 166 -16.88 0.75 -10.87
CA TYR A 166 -17.74 1.57 -10.03
C TYR A 166 -19.18 1.62 -10.56
N PRO A 167 -20.20 1.37 -9.73
CA PRO A 167 -21.60 1.42 -10.15
C PRO A 167 -22.04 2.86 -10.39
N THR A 168 -22.60 3.15 -11.57
CA THR A 168 -23.03 4.52 -11.97
C THR A 168 -24.53 4.64 -12.04
N CYS A 169 -25.17 3.95 -12.98
CA CYS A 169 -26.60 4.06 -13.25
C CYS A 169 -27.30 2.71 -13.12
N LYS A 170 -28.56 2.73 -12.71
CA LYS A 170 -29.44 1.56 -12.72
C LYS A 170 -29.75 1.14 -14.17
N GLU A 171 -29.33 -0.05 -14.56
CA GLU A 171 -29.58 -0.60 -15.91
C GLU A 171 -30.97 -1.23 -15.98
N LYS A 172 -31.27 -2.17 -15.07
CA LYS A 172 -32.53 -2.94 -15.10
C LYS A 172 -32.89 -3.56 -13.77
N ILE A 173 -34.18 -3.78 -13.53
CA ILE A 173 -34.69 -4.59 -12.43
C ILE A 173 -34.98 -5.99 -12.96
N LYS A 174 -34.20 -6.99 -12.55
CA LYS A 174 -34.44 -8.40 -12.91
C LYS A 174 -35.27 -9.06 -11.81
N ARG A 175 -36.50 -9.45 -12.13
CA ARG A 175 -37.32 -10.27 -11.24
C ARG A 175 -36.92 -11.73 -11.38
N ARG A 176 -36.50 -12.37 -10.27
CA ARG A 176 -36.26 -13.82 -10.24
C ARG A 176 -37.56 -14.60 -10.04
N PRO A 177 -37.64 -15.86 -10.50
CA PRO A 177 -38.74 -16.77 -10.13
C PRO A 177 -38.70 -16.94 -8.61
N GLY A 178 -39.64 -16.34 -7.89
CA GLY A 178 -39.61 -16.20 -6.41
C GLY A 178 -39.92 -14.79 -5.90
N GLY A 179 -40.14 -13.82 -6.79
CA GLY A 179 -40.69 -12.49 -6.44
C GLY A 179 -39.68 -11.47 -5.92
N ARG A 180 -38.43 -11.88 -5.64
CA ARG A 180 -37.34 -10.95 -5.33
C ARG A 180 -36.89 -10.21 -6.60
N SER A 181 -36.91 -8.88 -6.52
CA SER A 181 -36.40 -7.99 -7.56
C SER A 181 -34.94 -7.68 -7.25
N GLU A 182 -34.05 -7.91 -8.22
CA GLU A 182 -32.63 -7.57 -8.12
C GLU A 182 -32.33 -6.43 -9.07
N VAL A 183 -31.69 -5.38 -8.55
CA VAL A 183 -31.32 -4.20 -9.34
C VAL A 183 -29.93 -4.42 -9.92
N ILE A 184 -29.83 -4.32 -11.24
CA ILE A 184 -28.59 -4.44 -11.99
C ILE A 184 -28.09 -3.03 -12.30
N TYR A 185 -26.86 -2.75 -11.90
CA TYR A 185 -26.18 -1.48 -12.13
C TYR A 185 -25.18 -1.58 -13.29
N ASN A 186 -24.99 -0.48 -14.00
CA ASN A 186 -23.91 -0.31 -14.96
C ASN A 186 -22.60 0.00 -14.23
N TYR A 187 -21.52 -0.71 -14.58
CA TYR A 187 -20.21 -0.54 -13.97
C TYR A 187 -19.23 0.08 -14.95
N VAL A 188 -18.51 1.11 -14.49
CA VAL A 188 -17.48 1.79 -15.27
C VAL A 188 -16.13 1.67 -14.58
N GLN A 189 -15.07 1.44 -15.34
CA GLN A 189 -13.72 1.31 -14.80
C GLN A 189 -13.20 2.69 -14.37
N ARG A 190 -12.99 2.88 -13.06
CA ARG A 190 -12.59 4.17 -12.48
C ARG A 190 -11.40 4.01 -11.55
N PRO A 191 -10.47 4.98 -11.55
CA PRO A 191 -9.40 4.99 -10.58
C PRO A 191 -9.96 5.10 -9.17
N PHE A 192 -9.35 4.38 -8.24
CA PHE A 192 -9.64 4.52 -6.83
C PHE A 192 -8.34 4.70 -6.04
N ILE A 193 -8.48 5.32 -4.88
CA ILE A 193 -7.41 5.54 -3.91
C ILE A 193 -7.96 5.16 -2.54
N GLN A 194 -7.37 4.16 -1.91
CA GLN A 194 -7.59 3.80 -0.51
C GLN A 194 -6.33 4.10 0.27
N MET A 195 -6.49 4.69 1.45
CA MET A 195 -5.39 4.95 2.38
C MET A 195 -5.89 5.10 3.82
N SER A 196 -5.00 4.89 4.77
CA SER A 196 -5.24 5.03 6.21
C SER A 196 -4.23 5.96 6.87
N TRP A 197 -4.69 6.70 7.88
CA TRP A 197 -3.86 7.47 8.82
C TRP A 197 -4.04 6.96 10.25
N GLU A 198 -4.48 5.71 10.42
CA GLU A 198 -4.52 5.06 11.71
C GLU A 198 -3.09 4.85 12.25
N LYS A 199 -2.88 5.27 13.49
CA LYS A 199 -1.55 5.25 14.11
C LYS A 199 -1.16 3.84 14.56
N GLU A 200 -2.11 3.08 15.11
CA GLU A 200 -1.88 1.72 15.62
C GLU A 200 -2.46 0.70 14.66
N GLU A 201 -1.64 -0.25 14.21
CA GLU A 201 -2.12 -1.38 13.43
C GLU A 201 -2.63 -2.49 14.37
N GLY A 202 -3.82 -3.03 14.08
CA GLY A 202 -4.26 -4.32 14.64
C GLY A 202 -4.80 -4.33 16.08
N LYS A 203 -4.96 -3.17 16.74
CA LYS A 203 -5.59 -3.08 18.07
C LYS A 203 -7.04 -2.61 18.07
N SER A 204 -7.59 -2.21 16.92
CA SER A 204 -9.04 -2.07 16.76
C SER A 204 -9.72 -3.45 16.69
N ARG A 205 -9.30 -4.39 17.55
CA ARG A 205 -10.11 -5.54 17.93
C ARG A 205 -10.92 -5.05 19.10
N HIS A 206 -12.22 -4.88 18.86
CA HIS A 206 -13.22 -4.68 19.91
C HIS A 206 -12.88 -5.55 21.12
N VAL A 207 -12.85 -4.94 22.32
CA VAL A 207 -12.43 -5.52 23.60
C VAL A 207 -12.50 -7.05 23.62
N ASP A 208 -11.35 -7.74 23.56
CA ASP A 208 -11.31 -9.15 23.94
C ASP A 208 -11.63 -9.19 25.44
N PHE A 209 -12.90 -9.35 25.78
CA PHE A 209 -13.29 -9.84 27.09
C PHE A 209 -12.82 -11.29 27.18
N GLN A 210 -11.52 -11.48 27.36
CA GLN A 210 -11.05 -12.63 28.11
C GLN A 210 -11.58 -12.43 29.53
N CYS A 211 -12.80 -12.90 29.74
CA CYS A 211 -13.34 -13.13 31.05
C CYS A 211 -12.38 -14.09 31.73
N VAL A 212 -11.41 -13.53 32.46
CA VAL A 212 -10.54 -14.31 33.33
C VAL A 212 -11.50 -14.98 34.28
N ARG A 213 -11.73 -16.29 34.12
CA ARG A 213 -12.50 -17.08 35.08
C ARG A 213 -11.84 -16.85 36.42
N SER A 214 -12.40 -15.96 37.22
CA SER A 214 -11.97 -15.71 38.57
C SER A 214 -12.28 -16.99 39.32
N LYS A 215 -11.29 -17.86 39.53
CA LYS A 215 -11.39 -18.89 40.55
C LYS A 215 -11.30 -18.15 41.89
N SER A 216 -12.40 -17.52 42.32
CA SER A 216 -12.53 -17.16 43.73
C SER A 216 -12.69 -18.48 44.49
N LEU A 217 -11.58 -19.00 44.99
CA LEU A 217 -11.59 -20.00 46.05
C LEU A 217 -12.03 -19.28 47.32
N THR A 218 -13.32 -19.33 47.62
CA THR A 218 -13.83 -18.99 48.95
C THR A 218 -13.63 -20.20 49.86
N ASN A 219 -12.41 -20.42 50.33
CA ASN A 219 -12.16 -21.33 51.44
C ASN A 219 -12.43 -20.60 52.76
N LEU A 220 -13.70 -20.57 53.16
CA LEU A 220 -14.06 -20.49 54.57
C LEU A 220 -14.01 -21.91 55.13
N VAL A 221 -12.81 -22.33 55.55
CA VAL A 221 -12.64 -23.49 56.43
C VAL A 221 -12.69 -22.98 57.87
N ALA A 222 -13.72 -23.39 58.61
CA ALA A 222 -13.56 -24.10 59.89
C ALA A 222 -14.92 -24.33 60.57
N ALA A 223 -15.51 -25.51 60.35
CA ALA A 223 -15.92 -26.43 61.43
C ALA A 223 -16.46 -27.74 60.85
N GLY A 224 -15.60 -28.77 60.83
CA GLY A 224 -15.93 -30.20 60.98
C GLY A 224 -16.74 -30.91 59.89
N GLU A 225 -16.07 -31.69 59.03
CA GLU A 225 -15.93 -33.16 59.15
C GLU A 225 -15.18 -33.73 57.92
N ASP A 226 -14.48 -34.85 58.13
CA ASP A 226 -13.25 -35.28 57.48
C ASP A 226 -13.32 -35.83 56.04
N VAL A 227 -12.15 -35.73 55.40
CA VAL A 227 -11.72 -36.08 54.04
C VAL A 227 -11.46 -37.58 53.87
N LEU A 228 -11.74 -38.16 52.69
CA LEU A 228 -10.82 -39.05 51.93
C LEU A 228 -11.31 -39.34 50.49
N GLU A 229 -10.43 -38.94 49.56
CA GLU A 229 -10.11 -39.28 48.16
C GLU A 229 -11.09 -40.04 47.23
N ASP A 230 -11.28 -39.46 46.02
CA ASP A 230 -11.68 -40.18 44.81
C ASP A 230 -10.77 -39.76 43.63
N GLN A 231 -10.21 -40.76 42.95
CA GLN A 231 -9.41 -40.67 41.72
C GLN A 231 -10.33 -40.72 40.50
N GLU A 232 -10.20 -39.80 39.54
CA GLU A 232 -10.33 -40.15 38.11
C GLU A 232 -9.73 -39.10 37.14
N ILE A 233 -8.58 -39.49 36.58
CA ILE A 233 -8.08 -39.39 35.20
C ILE A 233 -8.25 -38.07 34.42
N LEU A 234 -7.10 -37.38 34.28
CA LEU A 234 -6.83 -36.19 33.49
C LEU A 234 -6.46 -36.55 32.04
N MET A 235 -7.29 -36.18 31.05
CA MET A 235 -6.91 -36.18 29.62
C MET A 235 -6.62 -34.74 29.16
N HIS A 236 -5.34 -34.38 29.14
CA HIS A 236 -4.83 -33.14 28.57
C HIS A 236 -4.82 -33.21 27.04
N HIS A 237 -5.54 -32.31 26.38
CA HIS A 237 -5.35 -32.00 24.96
C HIS A 237 -4.43 -30.77 24.84
N PRO A 238 -3.36 -30.78 24.03
CA PRO A 238 -2.55 -29.60 23.78
C PRO A 238 -3.27 -28.65 22.79
N PRO A 239 -3.01 -27.33 22.87
CA PRO A 239 -3.66 -26.35 22.03
C PRO A 239 -3.20 -26.48 20.57
N GLN A 240 -4.17 -26.45 19.65
CA GLN A 240 -3.94 -26.46 18.20
C GLN A 240 -3.26 -25.15 17.77
N VAL A 241 -2.09 -25.30 17.17
CA VAL A 241 -1.38 -24.24 16.45
C VAL A 241 -2.04 -24.02 15.08
N ASP A 242 -2.25 -22.76 14.73
CA ASP A 242 -2.90 -22.31 13.50
C ASP A 242 -2.07 -22.71 12.27
N GLU A 243 -2.68 -23.40 11.31
CA GLU A 243 -2.01 -24.11 10.22
C GLU A 243 -1.74 -23.22 8.99
N LEU A 244 -1.27 -21.98 9.21
CA LEU A 244 -0.94 -21.04 8.12
C LEU A 244 0.48 -20.47 8.15
N ASP A 245 1.28 -20.79 9.17
CA ASP A 245 2.68 -20.31 9.29
C ASP A 245 3.75 -21.31 8.80
N ARG A 246 3.36 -22.39 8.11
CA ARG A 246 4.31 -23.42 7.63
C ARG A 246 4.77 -23.28 6.18
N LEU A 247 4.40 -22.21 5.47
CA LEU A 247 4.69 -22.10 4.03
C LEU A 247 5.74 -21.06 3.61
N ASN A 248 6.37 -20.32 4.54
CA ASN A 248 7.42 -19.37 4.16
C ASN A 248 8.60 -19.38 5.16
N ALA A 249 9.47 -20.38 5.08
CA ALA A 249 10.86 -20.25 5.52
C ALA A 249 11.79 -21.20 4.71
N PRO A 250 13.01 -20.76 4.36
CA PRO A 250 13.85 -21.39 3.34
C PRO A 250 14.60 -22.62 3.87
N LEU A 251 14.54 -23.74 3.14
CA LEU A 251 15.36 -24.92 3.43
C LEU A 251 16.80 -24.70 2.94
N SER A 252 17.69 -24.38 3.88
CA SER A 252 19.13 -24.55 3.71
C SER A 252 19.53 -26.01 3.92
N GLN A 253 20.46 -26.43 3.07
CA GLN A 253 21.08 -27.74 2.88
C GLN A 253 21.47 -28.48 4.18
N MET A 254 21.42 -29.82 4.16
CA MET A 254 22.63 -30.64 4.33
C MET A 254 22.40 -32.16 4.14
N ALA A 255 23.37 -32.74 3.41
CA ALA A 255 23.95 -34.08 3.52
C ALA A 255 23.12 -35.33 3.17
N SER A 256 23.46 -35.90 2.01
CA SER A 256 23.17 -37.27 1.58
C SER A 256 24.43 -38.16 1.73
N SER A 257 24.31 -39.21 2.54
CA SER A 257 25.18 -40.40 2.66
C SER A 257 24.38 -41.38 3.54
N ASP A 258 24.13 -42.66 3.28
CA ASP A 258 24.67 -43.66 2.36
C ASP A 258 23.62 -44.79 2.16
N PHE A 259 23.74 -45.51 1.04
CA PHE A 259 23.47 -46.94 0.72
C PHE A 259 22.59 -47.81 1.66
N GLN A 260 21.74 -48.75 1.16
CA GLN A 260 22.11 -49.95 0.38
C GLN A 260 20.85 -50.77 -0.04
N ASP A 261 21.07 -51.61 -1.06
CA ASP A 261 20.26 -52.71 -1.66
C ASP A 261 19.12 -52.42 -2.65
#